data_AF-A0A956EXD3-F1
#
_entry.id   AF-A0A956EXD3-F1
#
_cell.length_a   1.000
_cell.length_b   1.000
_cell.length_c   1.000
_cell.angle_alpha   90.00
_cell.angle_beta   90.00
_cell.angle_gamma   90.00
#
_symmetry.space_group_name_H-M   'P 1'
#
loop_
_entity.id
_entity.type
_entity.pdbx_description
1 polymer ?
#
loop_
_entity_poly.entity_id
_entity_poly.type
_entity_poly.pdbx_seq_one_letter_code
_entity_poly.pdbx_strand_id
1 'polypeptide(L)'
;MSELGAHVVAFRAYNAAPDLTVLEFCVGMALARKGPLTARGIAAEISAWFDHPVRARSLSAQLDAIVRRGWAQLEAGTYTIAEAGSEALSSFYCALVRLLDGGRRLLDVAVFMSLIKEFERSGS
;
A
#
# COMPACT_ATOMS: atom_id res chain seq x y z
N MET A 1 21.26 -39.68 20.78
CA MET A 1 20.82 -38.33 21.18
C MET A 1 20.74 -37.50 19.92
N SER A 2 19.54 -37.05 19.60
CA SER A 2 19.12 -36.58 18.28
C SER A 2 19.86 -35.33 17.79
N GLU A 3 20.18 -35.37 16.50
CA GLU A 3 20.58 -34.23 15.68
C GLU A 3 19.52 -33.13 15.76
N LEU A 4 19.84 -32.01 16.40
CA LEU A 4 19.18 -30.75 16.13
C LEU A 4 19.71 -30.28 14.78
N GLY A 5 19.12 -30.81 13.71
CA GLY A 5 19.32 -30.33 12.36
C GLY A 5 19.01 -28.84 12.34
N ALA A 6 20.07 -28.03 12.34
CA ALA A 6 19.95 -26.60 12.11
C ALA A 6 19.28 -26.44 10.75
N HIS A 7 18.02 -26.02 10.75
CA HIS A 7 17.34 -25.59 9.55
C HIS A 7 18.10 -24.36 9.05
N VAL A 8 19.07 -24.60 8.15
CA VAL A 8 19.73 -23.55 7.38
C VAL A 8 18.66 -23.03 6.43
N VAL A 9 17.96 -21.97 6.87
CA VAL A 9 17.10 -21.19 5.98
C VAL A 9 18.02 -20.55 4.96
N ALA A 10 17.96 -21.05 3.72
CA ALA A 10 18.75 -20.54 2.63
C ALA A 10 18.49 -19.03 2.49
N PHE A 11 19.57 -18.25 2.58
CA PHE A 11 19.63 -16.80 2.52
C PHE A 11 19.35 -16.30 1.08
N ARG A 12 18.15 -16.60 0.55
CA ARG A 12 17.71 -16.18 -0.79
C ARG A 12 16.41 -15.38 -0.70
N ALA A 13 16.47 -14.16 -0.15
CA ALA A 13 15.43 -13.13 -0.36
C ALA A 13 15.86 -11.69 0.03
N TYR A 14 17.16 -11.36 0.10
CA TYR A 14 17.63 -9.98 0.39
C TYR A 14 17.78 -9.10 -0.87
N ASN A 15 17.31 -9.54 -2.05
CA ASN A 15 17.71 -8.93 -3.32
C ASN A 15 16.83 -7.76 -3.81
N ALA A 16 16.11 -7.08 -2.93
CA ALA A 16 15.66 -5.69 -3.02
C ALA A 16 14.66 -5.43 -1.89
N ALA A 17 14.69 -4.25 -1.28
CA ALA A 17 13.51 -3.78 -0.57
C ALA A 17 12.32 -3.77 -1.55
N PRO A 18 11.12 -4.21 -1.16
CA PRO A 18 9.96 -4.14 -2.05
C PRO A 18 9.75 -2.68 -2.47
N ASP A 19 10.01 -2.38 -3.74
CA ASP A 19 9.84 -1.05 -4.31
C ASP A 19 8.36 -0.83 -4.63
N LEU A 20 7.75 0.05 -3.83
CA LEU A 20 6.36 0.43 -3.92
C LEU A 20 6.25 1.94 -3.87
N THR A 21 5.72 2.54 -4.92
CA THR A 21 5.40 3.96 -4.89
C THR A 21 4.19 4.20 -3.98
N VAL A 22 4.14 5.38 -3.36
CA VAL A 22 2.98 5.80 -2.54
C VAL A 22 1.67 5.71 -3.33
N LEU A 23 1.71 6.04 -4.62
CA LEU A 23 0.51 6.03 -5.45
C LEU A 23 0.04 4.60 -5.79
N GLU A 24 0.95 3.66 -6.03
CA GLU A 24 0.61 2.23 -6.16
C GLU A 24 0.04 1.67 -4.84
N PHE A 25 0.60 2.08 -3.70
CA PHE A 25 0.02 1.75 -2.39
C PHE A 25 -1.41 2.29 -2.26
N CYS A 26 -1.66 3.55 -2.63
CA CYS A 26 -3.00 4.13 -2.62
C CYS A 26 -3.98 3.35 -3.52
N VAL A 27 -3.58 3.01 -4.74
CA VAL A 27 -4.41 2.21 -5.66
C VAL A 27 -4.74 0.85 -5.02
N GLY A 28 -3.73 0.15 -4.50
CA GLY A 28 -3.92 -1.14 -3.85
C GLY A 28 -4.84 -1.07 -2.63
N MET A 29 -4.66 -0.05 -1.79
CA MET A 29 -5.52 0.19 -0.62
C MET A 29 -6.97 0.51 -1.01
N ALA A 30 -7.21 1.19 -2.13
CA ALA A 30 -8.56 1.49 -2.60
C ALA A 30 -9.30 0.18 -2.93
N LEU A 31 -8.62 -0.73 -3.65
CA LEU A 31 -9.14 -2.04 -4.00
C LEU A 31 -9.34 -2.93 -2.75
N ALA A 32 -8.37 -2.97 -1.84
CA ALA A 32 -8.47 -3.77 -0.62
C ALA A 32 -9.61 -3.31 0.31
N ARG A 33 -9.91 -2.00 0.35
CA ARG A 33 -10.95 -1.43 1.24
C ARG A 33 -12.36 -1.45 0.64
N LYS A 34 -12.48 -1.30 -0.67
CA LYS A 34 -13.77 -1.13 -1.36
C LYS A 34 -14.18 -2.34 -2.19
N GLY A 35 -13.27 -3.29 -2.41
CA GLY A 35 -13.46 -4.40 -3.33
C GLY A 35 -13.20 -3.98 -4.79
N PRO A 36 -13.80 -4.69 -5.76
CA PRO A 36 -13.56 -4.45 -7.18
C PRO A 36 -13.96 -3.03 -7.61
N LEU A 37 -13.07 -2.33 -8.32
CA LEU A 37 -13.29 -0.95 -8.77
C LEU A 37 -12.84 -0.72 -10.22
N THR A 38 -13.52 0.18 -10.92
CA THR A 38 -13.01 0.71 -12.19
C THR A 38 -11.88 1.72 -11.95
N ALA A 39 -11.08 2.03 -12.97
CA ALA A 39 -10.05 3.07 -12.88
C ALA A 39 -10.61 4.45 -12.44
N ARG A 40 -11.86 4.76 -12.80
CA ARG A 40 -12.54 5.98 -12.34
C ARG A 40 -12.93 5.89 -10.86
N GLY A 41 -13.40 4.73 -10.40
CA GLY A 41 -13.70 4.50 -8.99
C GLY A 41 -12.46 4.62 -8.11
N ILE A 42 -11.34 4.04 -8.55
CA ILE A 42 -10.04 4.17 -7.87
C ILE A 42 -9.62 5.64 -7.80
N ALA A 43 -9.70 6.37 -8.92
CA ALA A 43 -9.35 7.79 -8.94
C ALA A 43 -10.24 8.64 -8.02
N ALA A 44 -11.53 8.31 -7.88
CA ALA A 44 -12.43 9.00 -6.97
C ALA A 44 -12.04 8.78 -5.50
N GLU A 45 -11.71 7.55 -5.11
CA GLU A 45 -11.24 7.24 -3.75
C GLU A 45 -9.92 7.97 -3.43
N ILE A 46 -8.96 7.94 -4.34
CA ILE A 46 -7.68 8.65 -4.15
C ILE A 46 -7.88 10.16 -4.10
N SER A 47 -8.78 10.71 -4.92
CA SER A 47 -9.11 12.15 -4.88
C SER A 47 -9.64 12.57 -3.51
N ALA A 48 -10.48 11.73 -2.89
CA ALA A 48 -11.01 11.97 -1.56
C ALA A 48 -9.92 11.91 -0.47
N TRP A 49 -8.89 11.09 -0.63
CA TRP A 49 -7.77 11.03 0.32
C TRP A 49 -6.80 12.19 0.18
N PHE A 50 -6.63 12.71 -1.04
CA PHE A 50 -5.70 13.82 -1.32
C PHE A 50 -6.35 15.20 -1.22
N ASP A 51 -7.67 15.26 -1.00
CA ASP A 51 -8.46 16.49 -1.06
C ASP A 51 -8.23 17.29 -2.37
N HIS A 52 -7.94 16.58 -3.47
CA HIS A 52 -7.67 17.15 -4.78
C HIS A 52 -8.12 16.19 -5.90
N PRO A 53 -8.73 16.68 -7.00
CA PRO A 53 -9.05 15.85 -8.16
C PRO A 53 -7.85 15.09 -8.76
N VAL A 54 -7.92 13.76 -8.75
CA VAL A 54 -7.02 12.85 -9.46
C VAL A 54 -7.76 12.28 -10.67
N ARG A 55 -7.13 12.35 -11.85
CA ARG A 55 -7.74 11.81 -13.08
C ARG A 55 -7.39 10.34 -13.24
N ALA A 56 -8.34 9.51 -13.63
CA ALA A 56 -8.06 8.08 -13.89
C ALA A 56 -6.88 7.86 -14.87
N ARG A 57 -6.75 8.73 -15.88
CA ARG A 57 -5.64 8.67 -16.84
C ARG A 57 -4.25 8.90 -16.21
N SER A 58 -4.16 9.63 -15.10
CA SER A 58 -2.88 9.85 -14.41
C SER A 58 -2.46 8.67 -13.53
N LEU A 59 -3.33 7.67 -13.37
CA LEU A 59 -3.05 6.44 -12.64
C LEU A 59 -2.67 5.27 -13.55
N SER A 60 -2.61 5.46 -14.88
CA SER A 60 -2.39 4.36 -15.83
C SER A 60 -1.10 3.59 -15.56
N ALA A 61 0.00 4.31 -15.29
CA ALA A 61 1.28 3.68 -14.99
C ALA A 61 1.22 2.79 -13.74
N GLN A 62 0.50 3.24 -12.70
CA GLN A 62 0.36 2.51 -11.44
C GLN A 62 -0.59 1.32 -11.59
N LEU A 63 -1.71 1.50 -12.29
CA LEU A 63 -2.64 0.42 -12.61
C LEU A 63 -1.94 -0.69 -13.42
N ASP A 64 -1.19 -0.32 -14.45
CA ASP A 64 -0.42 -1.28 -15.24
C ASP A 64 0.65 -1.96 -14.39
N ALA A 65 1.31 -1.23 -13.49
CA ALA A 65 2.36 -1.78 -12.66
C ALA A 65 1.83 -2.80 -11.64
N ILE A 66 0.70 -2.53 -10.97
CA ILE A 66 0.11 -3.49 -10.02
C ILE A 66 -0.43 -4.74 -10.73
N VAL A 67 -0.92 -4.60 -11.98
CA VAL A 67 -1.33 -5.76 -12.79
C VAL A 67 -0.11 -6.57 -13.22
N ARG A 68 0.95 -5.93 -13.72
CA ARG A 68 2.20 -6.62 -14.11
C ARG A 68 2.87 -7.36 -12.95
N ARG A 69 2.76 -6.83 -11.72
CA ARG A 69 3.27 -7.50 -10.51
C ARG A 69 2.37 -8.65 -10.04
N GLY A 70 1.22 -8.87 -10.67
CA GLY A 70 0.25 -9.88 -10.24
C GLY A 70 -0.51 -9.50 -8.96
N TRP A 71 -0.48 -8.23 -8.56
CA TRP A 71 -1.13 -7.75 -7.33
C TRP A 71 -2.61 -7.42 -7.53
N ALA A 72 -3.00 -7.14 -8.77
CA ALA A 72 -4.39 -6.96 -9.15
C ALA A 72 -4.68 -7.66 -10.48
N GLN A 73 -5.92 -8.06 -10.67
CA GLN A 73 -6.46 -8.59 -11.92
C GLN A 73 -7.36 -7.54 -12.56
N LEU A 74 -7.28 -7.41 -13.88
CA LEU A 74 -8.14 -6.54 -14.67
C LEU A 74 -9.09 -7.38 -15.51
N GLU A 75 -10.38 -7.32 -15.21
CA GLU A 75 -11.44 -8.03 -15.93
C GLU A 75 -12.55 -7.05 -16.31
N ALA A 76 -12.90 -6.99 -17.60
CA ALA A 76 -13.97 -6.12 -18.11
C ALA A 76 -13.90 -4.65 -17.61
N GLY A 77 -12.69 -4.09 -17.47
CA GLY A 77 -12.47 -2.71 -17.01
C GLY A 77 -12.55 -2.52 -15.49
N THR A 78 -12.69 -3.60 -14.73
CA THR A 78 -12.74 -3.63 -13.27
C THR A 78 -11.47 -4.28 -12.72
N TYR A 79 -10.85 -3.61 -11.78
CA TYR A 79 -9.67 -4.09 -11.07
C TYR A 79 -10.11 -4.77 -9.78
N THR A 80 -9.56 -5.95 -9.51
CA THR A 80 -9.75 -6.70 -8.27
C THR A 80 -8.39 -7.00 -7.66
N ILE A 81 -8.26 -6.80 -6.35
CA ILE A 81 -7.00 -7.13 -5.65
C ILE A 81 -6.82 -8.66 -5.65
N ALA A 82 -5.61 -9.12 -5.97
CA ALA A 82 -5.22 -10.51 -5.87
C ALA A 82 -4.57 -10.78 -4.50
N GLU A 83 -4.50 -12.05 -4.10
CA GLU A 83 -3.94 -12.44 -2.80
C GLU A 83 -2.50 -11.92 -2.60
N ALA A 84 -1.66 -12.06 -3.62
CA ALA A 84 -0.29 -11.55 -3.60
C ALA A 84 -0.22 -10.02 -3.39
N GLY A 85 -1.20 -9.28 -3.92
CA GLY A 85 -1.33 -7.85 -3.69
C GLY A 85 -1.73 -7.53 -2.25
N SER A 86 -2.70 -8.28 -1.70
CA SER A 86 -3.13 -8.14 -0.29
C SER A 86 -1.97 -8.38 0.69
N GLU A 87 -1.15 -9.41 0.46
CA GLU A 87 0.03 -9.70 1.29
C GLU A 87 1.10 -8.60 1.20
N ALA A 88 1.39 -8.13 -0.02
CA ALA A 88 2.35 -7.04 -0.25
C ALA A 88 1.91 -5.74 0.43
N LEU A 89 0.64 -5.36 0.28
CA LEU A 89 0.07 -4.16 0.91
C LEU A 89 0.03 -4.27 2.43
N SER A 90 -0.28 -5.45 2.97
CA SER A 90 -0.32 -5.69 4.43
C SER A 90 1.06 -5.47 5.04
N SER A 91 2.11 -5.96 4.38
CA SER A 91 3.50 -5.78 4.82
C SER A 91 3.90 -4.29 4.84
N PHE A 92 3.53 -3.53 3.80
CA PHE A 92 3.80 -2.10 3.72
C PHE A 92 2.98 -1.30 4.74
N TYR A 93 1.70 -1.63 4.92
CA TYR A 93 0.84 -1.03 5.93
C TYR A 93 1.40 -1.23 7.34
N CYS A 94 1.83 -2.45 7.69
CA CYS A 94 2.49 -2.71 8.96
C CYS A 94 3.81 -1.94 9.12
N ALA A 95 4.59 -1.80 8.05
CA ALA A 95 5.82 -1.01 8.06
C ALA A 95 5.53 0.48 8.30
N LEU A 96 4.54 1.06 7.60
CA LEU A 96 4.07 2.44 7.82
C LEU A 96 3.61 2.65 9.25
N VAL A 97 2.80 1.74 9.79
CA VAL A 97 2.32 1.80 11.16
C VAL A 97 3.49 1.79 12.15
N ARG A 98 4.46 0.89 11.97
CA ARG A 98 5.66 0.82 12.84
C ARG A 98 6.55 2.05 12.73
N LEU A 99 6.69 2.61 11.52
CA LEU A 99 7.43 3.84 11.27
C LEU A 99 6.78 5.01 12.01
N LEU A 100 5.47 5.16 11.89
CA LEU A 100 4.68 6.25 12.48
C LEU A 100 4.56 6.10 14.00
N ASP A 101 4.52 4.86 14.50
CA ASP A 101 4.57 4.54 15.93
C ASP A 101 5.93 4.89 16.57
N GLY A 102 6.98 5.11 15.77
CA GLY A 102 8.30 5.52 16.25
C GLY A 102 8.92 4.57 17.29
N GLY A 103 8.47 3.31 17.32
CA GLY A 103 8.89 2.29 18.28
C GLY A 103 8.26 2.38 19.67
N ARG A 104 7.22 3.22 19.90
CA ARG A 104 6.67 3.47 21.24
C ARG A 104 5.34 2.76 21.54
N ARG A 105 4.76 1.99 20.61
CA ARG A 105 3.43 1.37 20.74
C ARG A 105 2.31 2.35 21.14
N LEU A 106 2.48 3.62 20.75
CA LEU A 106 1.57 4.73 20.99
C LEU A 106 0.96 5.13 19.65
N LEU A 107 0.18 4.24 19.03
CA LEU A 107 -0.80 4.66 18.04
C LEU A 107 -1.95 5.37 18.75
N ASP A 108 -1.63 6.50 19.37
CA ASP A 108 -2.61 7.44 19.83
C ASP A 108 -3.06 8.24 18.61
N VAL A 109 -4.33 8.07 18.22
CA VAL A 109 -4.96 8.76 17.11
C VAL A 109 -4.74 10.28 17.21
N ALA A 110 -4.58 10.82 18.42
CA ALA A 110 -4.25 12.22 18.66
C ALA A 110 -2.89 12.65 18.07
N VAL A 111 -1.89 11.77 18.07
CA VAL A 111 -0.57 12.04 17.48
C VAL A 111 -0.65 12.06 15.95
N PHE A 112 -1.41 11.13 15.36
CA PHE A 112 -1.69 11.14 13.92
C PHE A 112 -2.37 12.43 13.47
N MET A 113 -3.41 12.84 14.20
CA MET A 113 -4.12 14.09 13.91
C MET A 113 -3.23 15.32 14.11
N SER A 114 -2.25 15.26 15.02
CA SER A 114 -1.28 16.35 15.23
C SER A 114 -0.29 16.44 14.09
N LEU A 115 0.21 15.30 13.57
CA LEU A 115 1.10 15.27 12.40
C LEU A 115 0.41 15.79 11.14
N ILE A 116 -0.86 15.45 10.92
CA ILE A 116 -1.65 15.97 9.78
C ILE A 116 -1.74 17.50 9.88
N LYS A 117 -2.13 18.02 11.04
CA LYS A 117 -2.24 19.48 11.28
C LYS A 117 -0.90 20.20 11.14
N GLU A 118 0.20 19.57 11.55
CA GLU A 118 1.54 20.15 11.44
C GLU A 118 2.03 20.19 10.00
N PHE A 119 1.74 19.15 9.19
CA PHE A 119 1.99 19.15 7.76
C PHE A 119 1.17 20.22 7.02
N GLU A 120 -0.12 20.33 7.33
CA GLU A 120 -1.01 21.37 6.78
C GLU A 120 -0.49 22.79 7.08
N ARG A 121 0.05 22.99 8.29
CA ARG A 121 0.60 24.28 8.73
C ARG A 121 1.96 24.61 8.10
N SER A 122 2.75 23.59 7.75
CA SER A 122 4.10 23.74 7.18
C SER A 122 4.08 23.90 5.66
N GLY A 123 2.94 23.65 5.01
CA GLY A 123 2.71 23.83 3.58
C GLY A 123 2.11 25.18 3.17
N SER A 124 1.89 26.10 4.11
CA SER A 124 1.44 27.48 3.88
C SER A 124 2.57 28.49 4.11
#